data_AF-A0A3M7SB37-F1
#
_entry.id   AF-A0A3M7SB37-F1
#
_cell.length_a   1.000
_cell.length_b   1.000
_cell.length_c   1.000
_cell.angle_alpha   90.00
_cell.angle_beta   90.00
_cell.angle_gamma   90.00
#
_symmetry.space_group_name_H-M   'P 1'
#
loop_
_entity.id
_entity.type
_entity.pdbx_description
1 polymer ?
#
loop_
_entity_poly.entity_id
_entity_poly.type
_entity_poly.pdbx_seq_one_letter_code
_entity_poly.pdbx_strand_id
1 'polypeptide(L)'
;MTKINSSKEEALRIREYASTVYRILKRSEYFPPERKKGSGQTPKKMTKLQLNKLKKAFDHKDNISQRKAAKKFDISQKIVSKLLKKL
;
A
#
# COMPACT_ATOMS: atom_id res chain seq x y z
N MET A 1 9.73 44.84 11.89
CA MET A 1 10.70 43.80 11.45
C MET A 1 10.04 42.48 11.01
N THR A 2 8.77 42.47 10.55
CA THR A 2 8.04 41.22 10.22
C THR A 2 7.83 40.97 8.72
N LYS A 3 7.95 42.00 7.86
CA LYS A 3 7.65 41.89 6.41
C LYS A 3 8.70 41.14 5.59
N ILE A 4 9.97 41.15 6.02
CA ILE A 4 11.09 40.54 5.28
C ILE A 4 11.02 39.00 5.30
N ASN A 5 10.49 38.42 6.37
CA ASN A 5 10.35 36.96 6.47
C ASN A 5 9.19 36.45 5.60
N SER A 6 8.09 37.20 5.52
CA SER A 6 6.96 36.90 4.64
C SER A 6 7.34 36.89 3.15
N SER A 7 8.13 37.88 2.68
CA SER A 7 8.50 37.94 1.26
C SER A 7 9.53 36.88 0.85
N LYS A 8 10.41 36.46 1.78
CA LYS A 8 11.35 35.35 1.56
C LYS A 8 10.62 34.01 1.44
N GLU A 9 9.63 33.77 2.30
CA GLU A 9 8.79 32.56 2.22
C GLU A 9 7.94 32.53 0.95
N GLU A 10 7.42 33.68 0.49
CA GLU A 10 6.74 33.79 -0.80
C GLU A 10 7.67 33.49 -1.97
N ALA A 11 8.89 34.04 -1.97
CA ALA A 11 9.88 33.77 -3.01
C ALA A 11 10.27 32.27 -3.06
N LEU A 12 10.40 31.61 -1.91
CA LEU A 12 10.65 30.17 -1.83
C LEU A 12 9.47 29.36 -2.39
N ARG A 13 8.23 29.68 -1.99
CA ARG A 13 7.02 29.03 -2.52
C ARG A 13 6.90 29.14 -4.03
N ILE A 14 7.16 30.33 -4.59
CA ILE A 14 7.12 30.57 -6.04
C ILE A 14 8.18 29.72 -6.76
N ARG A 15 9.40 29.62 -6.21
CA ARG A 15 10.48 28.79 -6.78
C ARG A 15 10.12 27.30 -6.75
N GLU A 16 9.59 26.80 -5.64
CA GLU A 16 9.16 25.41 -5.52
C GLU A 16 8.04 25.08 -6.51
N TYR A 17 7.05 25.97 -6.64
CA TYR A 17 5.97 25.82 -7.60
C TYR A 17 6.49 25.73 -9.04
N ALA A 18 7.33 26.69 -9.46
CA ALA A 18 7.92 26.70 -10.80
C ALA A 18 8.75 25.42 -11.06
N SER A 19 9.53 24.97 -10.07
CA SER A 19 10.32 23.73 -10.19
C SER A 19 9.42 22.50 -10.35
N THR A 20 8.27 22.49 -9.69
CA THR A 20 7.31 21.37 -9.72
C THR A 20 6.61 21.33 -11.07
N VAL A 21 6.16 22.48 -11.57
CA VAL A 21 5.55 22.61 -12.91
C VAL A 21 6.52 22.13 -13.99
N TYR A 22 7.78 22.60 -13.95
CA TYR A 22 8.80 22.16 -14.90
C TYR A 22 9.03 20.63 -14.85
N ARG A 23 9.13 20.05 -13.64
CA ARG A 23 9.29 18.60 -13.47
C ARG A 23 8.12 17.80 -14.05
N ILE A 24 6.89 18.29 -13.91
CA ILE A 24 5.69 17.64 -14.47
C ILE A 24 5.74 17.68 -16.00
N LEU A 25 5.97 18.86 -16.58
CA LEU A 25 6.04 19.04 -18.04
C LEU A 25 7.17 18.21 -18.64
N LYS A 26 8.36 18.24 -18.04
CA LYS A 26 9.50 17.47 -18.53
C LYS A 26 9.26 15.97 -18.48
N ARG A 27 8.55 15.50 -17.44
CA ARG A 27 8.17 14.10 -17.32
C ARG A 27 7.14 13.68 -18.36
N SER A 28 6.20 14.55 -18.73
CA SER A 28 5.19 14.25 -19.74
C SER A 28 5.74 14.04 -21.15
N GLU A 29 6.97 14.50 -21.42
CA GLU A 29 7.67 14.20 -22.68
C GLU A 29 8.00 12.70 -22.84
N TYR A 30 8.17 11.96 -21.73
CA TYR A 30 8.64 10.57 -21.74
C TYR A 30 7.65 9.56 -21.16
N PHE A 31 6.72 10.00 -20.31
CA PHE A 31 5.77 9.14 -19.61
C PHE A 31 4.36 9.72 -19.67
N PRO A 32 3.31 8.88 -19.61
CA PRO A 32 1.95 9.39 -19.54
C PRO A 32 1.74 10.28 -18.30
N PRO A 33 0.83 11.26 -18.37
CA PRO A 33 0.55 12.20 -17.28
C PRO A 33 -0.10 11.53 -16.06
N GLU A 34 -0.45 10.26 -16.16
CA GLU A 34 -1.01 9.46 -15.08
C GLU A 34 -0.08 9.39 -13.87
N ARG A 35 -0.69 9.48 -12.68
CA ARG A 35 0.06 9.33 -11.44
C ARG A 35 0.63 7.92 -11.35
N LYS A 36 1.92 7.80 -11.03
CA LYS A 36 2.51 6.51 -10.68
C LYS A 36 1.76 5.94 -9.48
N LYS A 37 1.53 4.63 -9.50
CA LYS A 37 1.09 3.89 -8.33
C LYS A 37 2.03 4.21 -7.17
N GLY A 38 1.46 4.59 -6.02
CA GLY A 38 2.24 5.04 -4.88
C GLY A 38 3.29 4.00 -4.46
N SER A 39 4.44 4.49 -4.00
CA SER A 39 5.55 3.68 -3.48
C SER A 39 5.36 3.25 -2.02
N GLY A 40 4.15 3.43 -1.48
CA GLY A 40 3.83 3.07 -0.11
C GLY A 40 4.11 1.59 0.16
N GLN A 41 4.41 1.26 1.41
CA GLN A 41 4.69 -0.12 1.82
C GLN A 41 3.52 -1.03 1.42
N THR A 42 3.82 -2.03 0.59
CA THR A 42 2.81 -3.03 0.24
C THR A 42 2.54 -3.91 1.46
N PRO A 43 1.27 -4.17 1.81
CA PRO A 43 0.96 -5.02 2.95
C PRO A 43 1.53 -6.43 2.72
N LYS A 44 2.29 -6.95 3.70
CA LYS A 44 2.84 -8.31 3.67
C LYS A 44 1.68 -9.29 3.72
N LYS A 45 1.28 -9.80 2.56
CA LYS A 45 0.27 -10.86 2.45
C LYS A 45 0.93 -12.20 2.81
N MET A 46 0.10 -13.12 3.30
CA MET A 46 0.49 -14.52 3.48
C MET A 46 1.09 -15.07 2.17
N THR A 47 2.15 -15.88 2.28
CA THR A 47 2.80 -16.47 1.10
C THR A 47 1.85 -17.42 0.39
N LYS A 48 2.03 -17.60 -0.93
CA LYS A 48 1.23 -18.54 -1.73
C LYS A 48 1.25 -19.97 -1.16
N LEU A 49 2.39 -20.40 -0.63
CA LEU A 49 2.56 -21.69 0.01
C LEU A 49 1.73 -21.83 1.29
N GLN A 50 1.76 -20.82 2.17
CA GLN A 50 0.94 -20.81 3.39
C GLN A 50 -0.56 -20.77 3.06
N LEU A 51 -0.94 -20.00 2.03
CA LEU A 51 -2.33 -19.94 1.57
C LEU A 51 -2.81 -21.30 1.05
N ASN A 52 -1.98 -22.02 0.30
CA ASN A 52 -2.30 -23.37 -0.15
C ASN A 52 -2.39 -24.38 1.00
N LYS A 53 -1.54 -24.26 2.03
CA LYS A 53 -1.64 -25.08 3.26
C LYS A 53 -2.92 -24.78 4.04
N LEU A 54 -3.31 -23.51 4.14
CA LEU A 54 -4.56 -23.09 4.75
C LEU A 54 -5.75 -23.68 4.01
N LYS A 55 -5.76 -23.61 2.67
CA LYS A 55 -6.80 -24.21 1.82
C LYS A 55 -6.97 -25.70 2.10
N LYS A 56 -5.87 -26.47 2.02
CA LYS A 56 -5.89 -27.91 2.30
C LYS A 56 -6.46 -28.21 3.69
N ALA A 57 -6.09 -27.44 4.70
CA ALA A 57 -6.60 -27.62 6.07
C ALA A 57 -8.12 -27.38 6.23
N PHE A 58 -8.77 -26.70 5.27
CA PHE A 58 -10.23 -26.48 5.26
C PHE A 58 -10.97 -27.35 4.23
N ASP A 59 -10.33 -27.76 3.13
CA ASP A 59 -10.89 -28.70 2.14
C ASP A 59 -10.91 -30.15 2.67
N HIS A 60 -9.96 -30.49 3.53
CA HIS A 60 -9.92 -31.78 4.20
C HIS A 60 -10.80 -31.71 5.46
N LYS A 61 -11.54 -32.79 5.76
CA LYS A 61 -12.49 -32.92 6.88
C LYS A 61 -11.82 -32.86 8.27
N ASP A 62 -10.70 -32.15 8.41
CA ASP A 62 -9.90 -32.00 9.62
C ASP A 62 -10.65 -31.25 10.73
N ASN A 63 -11.88 -30.77 10.47
CA ASN A 63 -12.75 -30.04 11.42
C ASN A 63 -12.01 -28.90 12.14
N ILE A 64 -11.11 -28.22 11.41
CA ILE A 64 -10.30 -27.13 11.96
C ILE A 64 -11.15 -25.86 11.97
N SER A 65 -11.34 -25.29 13.17
CA SER A 65 -12.00 -23.98 13.29
C SER A 65 -11.08 -22.85 12.79
N GLN A 66 -11.69 -21.77 12.30
CA GLN A 66 -10.95 -20.57 11.86
C GLN A 66 -10.06 -19.99 12.97
N ARG A 67 -10.43 -20.14 14.24
CA ARG A 67 -9.62 -19.74 15.40
C ARG A 67 -8.37 -20.61 15.55
N LYS A 68 -8.47 -21.93 15.34
CA LYS A 68 -7.31 -22.84 15.36
C LYS A 68 -6.37 -22.55 14.20
N ALA A 69 -6.92 -22.31 13.01
CA ALA A 69 -6.12 -21.91 11.85
C ALA A 69 -5.41 -20.57 12.07
N ALA A 70 -6.11 -19.57 12.61
CA ALA A 70 -5.54 -18.27 12.95
C ALA A 70 -4.29 -18.40 13.85
N LYS A 71 -4.38 -19.21 14.92
CA LYS A 71 -3.22 -19.50 15.78
C LYS A 71 -2.10 -20.23 15.03
N LYS A 72 -2.43 -21.23 14.20
CA LYS A 72 -1.45 -22.04 13.46
C LYS A 72 -0.66 -21.22 12.44
N PHE A 73 -1.29 -20.22 11.84
CA PHE A 73 -0.69 -19.40 10.78
C PHE A 73 -0.25 -18.01 11.26
N ASP A 74 -0.32 -17.74 12.57
CA ASP A 74 -0.01 -16.46 13.20
C ASP A 74 -0.67 -15.26 12.50
N ILE A 75 -1.98 -15.39 12.27
CA ILE A 75 -2.79 -14.34 11.65
C ILE A 75 -4.10 -14.16 12.42
N SER A 76 -4.74 -13.00 12.25
CA SER A 76 -6.05 -12.78 12.85
C SER A 76 -7.12 -13.65 12.19
N GLN A 77 -8.11 -14.08 12.98
CA GLN A 77 -9.24 -14.86 12.47
C GLN A 77 -10.03 -14.11 11.39
N LYS A 78 -10.12 -12.77 11.48
CA LYS A 78 -10.75 -11.93 10.44
C LYS A 78 -10.05 -12.07 9.08
N ILE A 79 -8.72 -12.19 9.07
CA ILE A 79 -7.95 -12.43 7.84
C ILE A 79 -8.25 -13.82 7.30
N VAL A 80 -8.30 -14.87 8.15
CA VAL A 80 -8.69 -16.22 7.73
C VAL A 80 -10.07 -16.21 7.06
N SER A 81 -11.07 -15.60 7.70
CA SER A 81 -12.42 -15.50 7.14
C SER A 81 -12.44 -14.78 5.79
N LYS A 82 -11.72 -13.65 5.68
CA LYS A 82 -11.63 -12.89 4.42
C LYS A 82 -10.93 -13.67 3.31
N LEU A 83 -9.92 -14.47 3.66
CA LEU A 83 -9.20 -15.32 2.71
C LEU A 83 -10.11 -16.44 2.21
N LEU A 84 -10.81 -17.13 3.10
CA LEU A 84 -11.74 -18.22 2.75
C LEU A 84 -12.92 -17.74 1.89
N LYS A 85 -13.47 -16.54 2.14
CA LYS A 85 -14.55 -15.96 1.32
C LYS A 85 -14.14 -15.55 -0.09
N LYS A 86 -12.83 -15.39 -0.33
CA LYS A 86 -12.28 -15.05 -1.65
C LYS A 86 -11.92 -16.29 -2.48
N LEU A 87 -12.06 -17.47 -1.89
CA LEU A 87 -11.87 -18.76 -2.57
C LEU A 87 -13.14 -19.13 -3.30
#